data_AF-H6X119-F1
#
_entry.id   AF-H6X119-F1
#
_cell.length_a   1.000
_cell.length_b   1.000
_cell.length_c   1.000
_cell.angle_alpha   90.00
_cell.angle_beta   90.00
_cell.angle_gamma   90.00
#
_symmetry.space_group_name_H-M   'P 1'
#
loop_
_entity.id
_entity.type
_entity.pdbx_description
1 polymer ?
#
loop_
_entity_poly.entity_id
_entity_poly.type
_entity_poly.pdbx_seq_one_letter_code
_entity_poly.pdbx_strand_id
1 'polypeptide(L)'
;GYGFVEFCSRAAAEKVLQSYSGSVMPNTEQPFRLNWATFSAGDRRTEAGSDLSIFVGDLAPDVTDGMLQATFSSKFPSVKGAKV
;
A
#
# COMPACT_ATOMS: atom_id res chain seq x y z
N GLY A 1 12.44 -1.27 0.28
CA GLY A 1 11.95 -2.67 0.35
C GLY A 1 10.92 -2.94 -0.74
N TYR A 2 9.92 -3.79 -0.50
CA TYR A 2 8.71 -3.88 -1.33
C TYR A 2 7.48 -3.56 -0.49
N GLY A 3 6.41 -3.11 -1.14
CA GLY A 3 5.16 -2.78 -0.49
C GLY A 3 3.95 -3.11 -1.33
N PHE A 4 2.78 -3.07 -0.71
CA PHE A 4 1.50 -3.43 -1.30
C PHE A 4 0.58 -2.23 -1.27
N VAL A 5 0.02 -1.89 -2.43
CA VAL A 5 -1.00 -0.85 -2.56
C VAL A 5 -2.32 -1.51 -2.89
N GLU A 6 -3.26 -1.29 -2.01
CA GLU A 6 -4.65 -1.69 -2.04
C GLU A 6 -5.50 -0.67 -2.81
N PHE A 7 -6.43 -1.14 -3.64
CA PHE A 7 -7.29 -0.28 -4.44
C PHE A 7 -8.75 -0.67 -4.25
N CYS A 8 -9.66 0.32 -4.26
CA CYS A 8 -11.10 0.10 -4.13
C CYS A 8 -11.71 -0.81 -5.22
N SER A 9 -11.01 -1.03 -6.34
CA SER A 9 -11.43 -1.97 -7.37
C SER A 9 -10.24 -2.50 -8.16
N ARG A 10 -10.41 -3.71 -8.71
CA ARG A 10 -9.44 -4.33 -9.62
C ARG A 10 -9.17 -3.47 -10.86
N ALA A 11 -10.18 -2.79 -11.40
CA ALA A 11 -10.02 -1.91 -12.55
C ALA A 11 -9.12 -0.71 -12.26
N ALA A 12 -9.21 -0.14 -11.05
CA ALA A 12 -8.31 0.93 -10.62
C ALA A 12 -6.86 0.43 -10.46
N ALA A 13 -6.67 -0.73 -9.83
CA ALA A 13 -5.36 -1.36 -9.68
C ALA A 13 -4.71 -1.67 -11.03
N GLU A 14 -5.47 -2.21 -11.99
CA GLU A 14 -4.98 -2.53 -13.33
C GLU A 14 -4.52 -1.29 -14.09
N LYS A 15 -5.30 -0.20 -14.00
CA LYS A 15 -4.95 1.07 -14.62
C LYS A 15 -3.63 1.61 -14.08
N VAL A 16 -3.39 1.53 -12.77
CA VAL A 16 -2.14 1.96 -12.15
C VAL A 16 -0.99 1.03 -12.52
N LEU A 17 -1.21 -0.28 -12.48
CA LEU A 17 -0.21 -1.27 -12.87
C LEU A 17 0.27 -1.05 -14.31
N GLN A 18 -0.62 -0.74 -15.25
CA GLN A 18 -0.24 -0.41 -16.63
C GLN A 18 0.40 0.97 -16.77
N SER A 19 -0.10 1.98 -16.05
CA SER A 19 0.36 3.37 -16.22
C SER A 19 1.69 3.66 -15.51
N TYR A 20 1.95 2.99 -14.39
CA TYR A 20 3.08 3.29 -13.51
C TYR A 20 4.14 2.18 -13.48
N SER A 21 3.89 1.00 -14.05
CA SER A 21 4.96 -0.01 -14.15
C SER A 21 6.07 0.51 -15.06
N GLY A 22 7.28 0.60 -14.51
CA GLY A 22 8.45 1.16 -15.19
C GLY A 22 8.56 2.69 -15.12
N SER A 23 7.57 3.41 -14.58
CA SER A 23 7.67 4.87 -14.38
C SER A 23 8.69 5.22 -13.29
N VAL A 24 9.41 6.32 -13.43
CA VAL A 24 10.41 6.77 -12.44
C VAL A 24 9.72 7.17 -11.14
N MET A 25 10.19 6.62 -10.03
CA MET A 25 9.72 6.96 -8.69
C MET A 25 10.06 8.41 -8.33
N PRO A 26 9.09 9.23 -7.87
CA PRO A 26 9.35 10.59 -7.41
C PRO A 26 10.44 10.59 -6.33
N ASN A 27 11.37 11.55 -6.42
CA ASN A 27 12.51 11.70 -5.51
C ASN A 27 13.57 10.59 -5.60
N THR A 28 13.50 9.72 -6.61
CA THR A 28 14.53 8.73 -6.90
C THR A 28 14.77 8.64 -8.41
N GLU A 29 15.83 7.95 -8.81
CA GLU A 29 16.09 7.60 -10.22
C GLU A 29 15.68 6.16 -10.56
N GLN A 30 14.98 5.47 -9.64
CA GLN A 30 14.58 4.08 -9.83
C GLN A 30 13.18 3.96 -10.45
N PRO A 31 12.96 3.04 -11.39
CA PRO A 31 11.63 2.78 -11.94
C PRO A 31 10.78 1.95 -10.95
N PHE A 32 9.48 2.23 -10.88
CA PHE A 32 8.51 1.40 -10.17
C PHE A 32 8.45 -0.01 -10.76
N ARG A 33 8.58 -1.03 -9.91
CA ARG A 33 8.25 -2.42 -10.25
C ARG A 33 6.89 -2.79 -9.66
N LEU A 34 5.86 -2.77 -10.49
CA LEU A 34 4.50 -3.14 -10.10
C LEU A 34 4.17 -4.53 -10.61
N ASN A 35 3.59 -5.37 -9.76
CA ASN A 35 3.04 -6.68 -10.11
C ASN A 35 1.75 -6.89 -9.31
N TRP A 36 0.88 -7.78 -9.80
CA TRP A 36 -0.24 -8.25 -8.98
C TRP A 36 0.29 -8.95 -7.74
N ALA A 37 -0.26 -8.60 -6.58
CA ALA A 37 0.08 -9.27 -5.34
C ALA A 37 -0.56 -10.66 -5.34
N THR A 38 0.25 -11.71 -5.52
CA THR A 38 -0.19 -13.09 -5.32
C THR A 38 0.13 -13.47 -3.88
N PHE A 39 -0.88 -13.50 -3.01
CA PHE A 39 -0.74 -14.10 -1.68
C PHE A 39 -0.58 -15.63 -1.85
N SER A 40 0.66 -16.10 -1.97
CA SER A 40 0.95 -17.54 -1.94
C SER A 40 1.18 -18.00 -0.50
N ALA A 41 0.20 -18.79 -0.04
CA ALA A 41 0.27 -19.83 0.97
C ALA A 41 0.60 -19.45 2.43
N GLY A 42 -0.44 -19.46 3.27
CA GLY A 42 -0.33 -20.01 4.62
C GLY A 42 -0.99 -19.24 5.75
N ASP A 43 -2.30 -19.00 5.73
CA ASP A 43 -3.15 -19.27 6.90
C ASP A 43 -4.64 -19.14 6.53
N ARG A 44 -5.43 -20.12 6.92
CA ARG A 44 -6.89 -20.03 6.91
C ARG A 44 -7.32 -19.15 8.08
N ARG A 45 -7.46 -17.84 7.87
CA ARG A 45 -8.31 -16.98 8.71
C ARG A 45 -9.06 -15.96 7.86
N THR A 46 -10.29 -16.36 7.53
CA THR A 46 -11.50 -15.56 7.74
C THR A 46 -11.45 -14.04 7.47
N GLU A 47 -12.27 -13.65 6.49
CA GLU A 47 -13.13 -12.47 6.39
C GLU A 47 -12.53 -11.05 6.37
N ALA A 48 -12.71 -10.37 5.22
CA ALA A 48 -13.11 -8.96 5.11
C ALA A 48 -12.18 -7.83 5.61
N GLY A 49 -10.92 -8.11 5.98
CA GLY A 49 -9.96 -7.08 6.41
C GLY A 49 -8.88 -6.69 5.39
N SER A 50 -8.67 -7.52 4.36
CA SER A 50 -7.45 -7.49 3.52
C SER A 50 -7.62 -6.89 2.13
N ASP A 51 -8.81 -6.38 1.79
CA ASP A 51 -9.07 -5.66 0.52
C ASP A 51 -9.09 -4.12 0.71
N LEU A 52 -8.73 -3.61 1.91
CA LEU A 52 -8.68 -2.16 2.22
C LEU A 52 -7.39 -1.69 2.95
N SER A 53 -6.35 -2.51 3.07
CA SER A 53 -5.11 -2.24 3.79
C SER A 53 -3.88 -2.04 2.88
N ILE A 54 -3.30 -0.84 2.87
CA ILE A 54 -2.05 -0.50 2.15
C ILE A 54 -0.84 -0.73 3.07
N PHE A 55 0.18 -1.42 2.57
CA PHE A 55 1.47 -1.52 3.25
C PHE A 55 2.31 -0.25 3.01
N VAL A 56 2.89 0.29 4.09
CA VAL A 56 3.80 1.43 4.06
C VAL A 56 5.16 0.98 4.58
N GLY A 57 6.20 1.09 3.74
CA GLY A 57 7.56 0.67 4.05
C GLY A 57 8.53 1.83 4.21
N ASP A 58 9.78 1.50 4.56
CA ASP A 58 10.89 2.45 4.71
C ASP A 58 10.57 3.60 5.72
N LEU A 59 9.74 3.29 6.73
CA LEU A 59 9.45 4.18 7.85
C LEU A 59 10.70 4.33 8.73
N ALA A 60 10.97 5.56 9.18
CA ALA A 60 12.02 5.81 10.15
C ALA A 60 11.72 5.08 11.47
N PRO A 61 12.74 4.66 12.24
CA PRO A 61 12.56 3.89 13.47
C PRO A 61 11.76 4.63 14.55
N ASP A 62 11.65 5.95 14.45
CA ASP A 62 10.87 6.83 15.32
C ASP A 62 9.39 6.99 14.91
N VAL A 63 8.98 6.45 13.75
CA VAL A 63 7.58 6.53 13.31
C VAL A 63 6.70 5.59 14.15
N THR A 64 5.61 6.14 14.67
CA THR A 64 4.59 5.41 15.44
C THR A 64 3.30 5.23 14.64
N ASP A 65 2.48 4.26 15.03
CA ASP A 65 1.14 4.03 14.49
C ASP A 65 0.28 5.31 14.49
N GLY A 66 0.31 6.08 15.58
CA GLY A 66 -0.41 7.35 15.70
C GLY A 66 0.06 8.42 14.69
N MET A 67 1.37 8.55 14.47
CA MET A 67 1.91 9.48 13.46
C MET A 67 1.50 9.10 12.05
N LEU A 68 1.58 7.80 11.73
CA LEU A 68 1.19 7.27 10.44
C LEU A 68 -0.31 7.47 10.21
N GLN A 69 -1.14 7.13 11.19
CA GLN A 69 -2.58 7.32 11.12
C GLN A 69 -2.95 8.78 10.97
N ALA A 70 -2.39 9.69 11.76
CA ALA A 70 -2.71 11.12 11.69
C ALA A 70 -2.36 11.71 10.32
N THR A 71 -1.19 11.34 9.78
CA THR A 71 -0.72 11.80 8.47
C THR A 71 -1.70 11.40 7.37
N PHE A 72 -2.07 10.12 7.30
CA PHE A 72 -2.97 9.63 6.27
C PHE A 72 -4.41 10.09 6.51
N SER A 73 -4.89 10.13 7.76
CA SER A 73 -6.26 10.60 8.07
C SER A 73 -6.49 12.07 7.73
N SER A 74 -5.43 12.89 7.78
CA SER A 74 -5.50 14.30 7.37
C SER A 74 -5.76 14.48 5.86
N LYS A 75 -5.36 13.50 5.05
CA LYS A 75 -5.46 13.53 3.58
C LYS A 75 -6.57 12.65 3.05
N PHE A 76 -6.89 11.58 3.76
CA PHE A 76 -7.82 10.53 3.35
C PHE A 76 -8.82 10.25 4.47
N PRO A 77 -10.06 10.78 4.36
CA PRO A 77 -11.10 10.57 5.36
C PRO A 77 -11.50 9.09 5.57
N SER A 78 -11.13 8.21 4.64
CA SER A 78 -11.43 6.78 4.67
C SER A 78 -10.49 5.96 5.56
N VAL A 79 -9.46 6.58 6.16
CA VAL A 79 -8.51 5.87 7.03
C VAL A 79 -9.20 5.39 8.29
N LYS A 80 -9.12 4.08 8.55
CA LYS A 80 -9.73 3.42 9.71
C LYS A 80 -8.75 3.14 10.84
N GLY A 81 -7.46 3.09 10.54
CA GLY A 81 -6.38 2.84 11.50
C GLY A 81 -5.04 2.68 10.78
N ALA A 82 -3.94 2.79 11.53
CA ALA A 82 -2.60 2.47 11.05
C ALA A 82 -1.83 1.62 12.06
N LYS A 83 -0.85 0.85 11.58
CA LYS A 83 0.02 0.01 12.41
C LYS A 83 1.43 0.02 11.82
N VAL A 84 2.45 0.22 12.65
CA VAL A 84 3.88 0.15 12.33
C VAL A 84 4.48 -1.09 12.97
#